data_AF-E3RQF3-F1
#
_entry.id   AF-E3RQF3-F1
#
_cell.length_a   1.000
_cell.length_b   1.000
_cell.length_c   1.000
_cell.angle_alpha   90.00
_cell.angle_beta   90.00
_cell.angle_gamma   90.00
#
_symmetry.space_group_name_H-M   'P 1'
#
loop_
_entity.id
_entity.type
_entity.pdbx_description
1 polymer ?
#
loop_
_entity_poly.entity_id
_entity_poly.type
_entity_poly.pdbx_seq_one_letter_code
_entity_poly.pdbx_strand_id
1 'polypeptide(L)'
;MATAPTTNNTLNSSSLRNNALQTRLSQFLLEDRYTRSLYQGILPDTGAANVSTVGKEQYLALTREDPTVKLDTSTAGKALIKFRKGEATASIGTVQVSTEIRKINFEVLEAPTPFLLCLADMDRLKVYFNNTTDELVQGKIRIPVLRK
;
A
#
# COMPACT_ATOMS: atom_id res chain seq x y z
N MET A 1 40.84 -45.62 -24.11
CA MET A 1 40.64 -44.77 -25.31
C MET A 1 39.47 -43.85 -24.99
N ALA A 2 39.74 -42.57 -24.75
CA ALA A 2 38.75 -41.60 -24.28
C ALA A 2 38.12 -40.86 -25.47
N THR A 3 36.79 -40.71 -25.45
CA THR A 3 36.07 -39.76 -26.30
C THR A 3 35.04 -39.04 -25.43
N ALA A 4 35.28 -37.74 -25.20
CA ALA A 4 34.28 -36.81 -24.68
C ALA A 4 33.48 -36.21 -25.85
N PRO A 5 32.18 -35.91 -25.69
CA PRO A 5 31.51 -34.91 -26.51
C PRO A 5 31.26 -33.63 -25.70
N THR A 6 32.10 -32.66 -26.01
CA THR A 6 31.82 -31.25 -26.32
C THR A 6 30.50 -30.64 -25.81
N THR A 7 30.67 -29.67 -24.92
CA THR A 7 29.73 -28.59 -24.57
C THR A 7 29.35 -27.74 -25.79
N ASN A 8 28.05 -27.48 -25.97
CA ASN A 8 27.55 -26.32 -26.70
C ASN A 8 26.44 -25.65 -25.87
N ASN A 9 26.84 -24.98 -24.79
CA ASN A 9 25.94 -24.11 -24.04
C ASN A 9 26.01 -22.71 -24.67
N THR A 10 25.39 -22.55 -25.84
CA THR A 10 25.20 -21.23 -26.45
C THR A 10 24.11 -20.51 -25.68
N LEU A 11 24.49 -19.91 -24.54
CA LEU A 11 23.65 -18.96 -23.81
C LEU A 11 23.34 -17.81 -24.75
N ASN A 12 22.12 -17.82 -25.27
CA ASN A 12 21.60 -16.83 -26.19
C ASN A 12 21.73 -15.43 -25.58
N SER A 13 22.59 -14.60 -26.16
CA SER A 13 22.87 -13.22 -25.70
C SER A 13 21.63 -12.32 -25.73
N SER A 14 20.61 -12.67 -26.52
CA SER A 14 19.30 -11.99 -26.50
C SER A 14 18.47 -12.34 -25.26
N SER A 15 18.57 -13.55 -24.72
CA SER A 15 17.92 -13.94 -23.45
C SER A 15 18.52 -13.19 -22.26
N LEU A 16 19.85 -13.07 -22.21
CA LEU A 16 20.54 -12.31 -21.17
C LEU A 16 20.29 -10.80 -21.27
N ARG A 17 20.24 -10.24 -22.49
CA ARG A 17 19.85 -8.84 -22.73
C ARG A 17 18.39 -8.59 -22.36
N ASN A 18 17.48 -9.50 -22.66
CA ASN A 18 16.07 -9.35 -22.32
C ASN A 18 15.83 -9.40 -20.81
N ASN A 19 16.55 -10.27 -20.07
CA ASN A 19 16.50 -10.27 -18.61
C ASN A 19 17.11 -9.00 -18.01
N ALA A 20 18.27 -8.54 -18.49
CA ALA A 20 18.89 -7.32 -17.97
C ALA A 20 18.07 -6.05 -18.27
N LEU A 21 17.39 -6.00 -19.43
CA LEU A 21 16.46 -4.91 -19.78
C LEU A 21 15.16 -4.99 -18.98
N GLN A 22 14.59 -6.18 -18.74
CA GLN A 22 13.47 -6.39 -17.83
C GLN A 22 13.81 -5.95 -16.40
N THR A 23 14.97 -6.34 -15.86
CA THR A 23 15.45 -5.94 -14.52
C THR A 23 15.73 -4.44 -14.42
N ARG A 24 16.14 -3.78 -15.51
CA ARG A 24 16.31 -2.32 -15.54
C ARG A 24 14.98 -1.58 -15.69
N LEU A 25 14.00 -2.14 -16.40
CA LEU A 25 12.66 -1.56 -16.51
C LEU A 25 11.89 -1.67 -15.19
N SER A 26 12.07 -2.77 -14.43
CA SER A 26 11.48 -2.92 -13.09
C SER A 26 12.04 -1.92 -12.07
N GLN A 27 13.25 -1.38 -12.27
CA GLN A 27 13.79 -0.31 -11.41
C GLN A 27 13.11 1.05 -11.63
N PHE A 28 12.44 1.25 -12.77
CA PHE A 28 11.74 2.49 -13.11
C PHE A 28 10.22 2.35 -13.18
N LEU A 29 9.69 1.12 -13.20
CA LEU A 29 8.29 0.83 -12.97
C LEU A 29 8.02 0.87 -11.46
N LEU A 30 7.16 1.79 -11.02
CA LEU A 30 6.65 1.90 -9.64
C LEU A 30 5.75 0.71 -9.25
N GLU A 31 5.95 -0.49 -9.81
CA GLU A 31 5.03 -1.62 -9.65
C GLU A 31 4.91 -2.08 -8.20
N ASP A 32 5.92 -1.86 -7.36
CA ASP A 32 5.97 -2.47 -6.02
C ASP A 32 6.24 -1.48 -4.88
N ARG A 33 5.75 -0.25 -4.95
CA ARG A 33 5.90 0.68 -3.81
C ARG A 33 5.14 0.22 -2.57
N TYR A 34 4.05 -0.51 -2.72
CA TYR A 34 3.13 -0.89 -1.65
C TYR A 34 2.73 -2.36 -1.75
N THR A 35 3.68 -3.26 -1.49
CA THR A 35 3.49 -4.71 -1.59
C THR A 35 3.00 -5.32 -0.28
N ARG A 36 2.54 -6.57 -0.31
CA ARG A 36 2.19 -7.35 0.89
C ARG A 36 3.35 -7.78 1.79
N SER A 37 4.59 -7.48 1.39
CA SER A 37 5.79 -7.94 2.11
C SER A 37 6.09 -7.12 3.35
N LEU A 38 5.73 -5.83 3.34
CA LEU A 38 6.04 -4.89 4.40
C LEU A 38 4.87 -3.91 4.57
N TYR A 39 4.33 -3.84 5.79
CA TYR A 39 3.40 -2.80 6.18
C TYR A 39 4.13 -1.47 6.33
N GLN A 40 3.56 -0.40 5.74
CA GLN A 40 4.25 0.90 5.67
C GLN A 40 3.60 1.98 6.54
N GLY A 41 2.71 1.60 7.44
CA GLY A 41 2.02 2.53 8.32
C GLY A 41 0.85 3.26 7.66
N ILE A 42 0.30 4.21 8.41
CA ILE A 42 -0.81 5.08 8.01
C ILE A 42 -0.23 6.45 7.66
N LEU A 43 -0.51 6.91 6.45
CA LEU A 43 -0.08 8.21 5.95
C LEU A 43 -1.25 9.21 6.01
N PRO A 44 -1.13 10.33 6.75
CA PRO A 44 -2.09 11.42 6.65
C PRO A 44 -2.06 12.04 5.25
N ASP A 45 -3.20 12.09 4.59
CA ASP A 45 -3.34 12.62 3.24
C ASP A 45 -4.55 13.54 3.14
N THR A 46 -4.29 14.85 3.13
CA THR A 46 -5.32 15.88 2.99
C THR A 46 -5.89 15.97 1.57
N GLY A 47 -5.22 15.35 0.59
CA GLY A 47 -5.67 15.25 -0.80
C GLY A 47 -6.43 13.95 -1.11
N ALA A 48 -6.59 13.06 -0.13
CA ALA A 48 -7.36 11.83 -0.28
C ALA A 48 -8.86 12.12 -0.53
N ALA A 49 -9.59 11.09 -0.97
CA ALA A 49 -11.04 11.13 -1.02
C ALA A 49 -11.64 11.41 0.38
N ASN A 50 -12.94 11.69 0.47
CA ASN A 50 -13.63 11.94 1.74
C ASN A 50 -13.75 10.68 2.65
N VAL A 51 -12.99 9.63 2.35
CA VAL A 51 -12.91 8.35 3.05
C VAL A 51 -11.45 7.94 3.10
N SER A 52 -11.03 7.35 4.22
CA SER A 52 -9.69 6.74 4.31
C SER A 52 -9.63 5.46 3.48
N THR A 53 -8.52 5.24 2.80
CA THR A 53 -8.38 4.13 1.83
C THR A 53 -7.12 3.33 2.06
N VAL A 54 -7.11 2.08 1.60
CA VAL A 54 -5.92 1.24 1.59
C VAL A 54 -5.89 0.34 0.35
N GLY A 55 -4.71 0.11 -0.21
CA GLY A 55 -4.52 -0.93 -1.22
C GLY A 55 -4.58 -2.33 -0.62
N LYS A 56 -5.18 -3.29 -1.33
CA LYS A 56 -5.31 -4.69 -0.89
C LYS A 56 -4.00 -5.30 -0.42
N GLU A 57 -2.90 -5.05 -1.13
CA GLU A 57 -1.59 -5.57 -0.75
C GLU A 57 -1.11 -5.03 0.60
N GLN A 58 -1.39 -3.76 0.94
CA GLN A 58 -1.05 -3.19 2.25
C GLN A 58 -2.00 -3.63 3.36
N TYR A 59 -3.29 -3.83 3.06
CA TYR A 59 -4.19 -4.55 3.97
C TYR A 59 -3.64 -5.94 4.30
N LEU A 60 -3.24 -6.71 3.29
CA LEU A 60 -2.64 -8.03 3.48
C LEU A 60 -1.33 -7.96 4.29
N ALA A 61 -0.51 -6.93 4.08
CA ALA A 61 0.68 -6.71 4.90
C ALA A 61 0.32 -6.52 6.38
N LEU A 62 -0.65 -5.65 6.69
CA LEU A 62 -1.11 -5.42 8.07
C LEU A 62 -1.66 -6.70 8.72
N THR A 63 -2.45 -7.51 7.98
CA THR A 63 -3.01 -8.75 8.56
C THR A 63 -1.98 -9.80 8.95
N ARG A 64 -0.74 -9.70 8.42
CA ARG A 64 0.36 -10.56 8.86
C ARG A 64 0.90 -10.16 10.23
N GLU A 65 0.83 -8.87 10.55
CA GLU A 65 1.23 -8.32 11.84
C GLU A 65 0.10 -8.39 12.87
N ASP A 66 -1.14 -8.16 12.43
CA ASP A 66 -2.36 -8.27 13.24
C ASP A 66 -3.42 -9.13 12.54
N PRO A 67 -3.46 -10.45 12.84
CA PRO A 67 -4.46 -11.37 12.28
C PRO A 67 -5.91 -11.10 12.70
N THR A 68 -6.15 -10.20 13.65
CA THR A 68 -7.51 -9.84 14.10
C THR A 68 -8.22 -8.89 13.13
N VAL A 69 -7.45 -8.21 12.27
CA VAL A 69 -7.95 -7.28 11.27
C VAL A 69 -8.64 -8.06 10.13
N LYS A 70 -9.97 -7.90 10.03
CA LYS A 70 -10.79 -8.63 9.06
C LYS A 70 -11.43 -7.67 8.06
N LEU A 71 -11.41 -8.08 6.79
CA LEU A 71 -12.13 -7.41 5.71
C LEU A 71 -13.63 -7.74 5.83
N ASP A 72 -14.46 -6.71 5.95
CA ASP A 72 -15.91 -6.85 5.84
C ASP A 72 -16.33 -6.66 4.37
N THR A 73 -16.52 -7.78 3.66
CA THR A 73 -16.94 -7.77 2.26
C THR A 73 -18.41 -7.38 2.05
N SER A 74 -19.24 -7.34 3.11
CA SER A 74 -20.63 -6.88 3.01
C SER A 74 -20.75 -5.38 2.69
N THR A 75 -19.63 -4.66 2.79
CA THR A 75 -19.50 -3.24 2.48
C THR A 75 -18.91 -2.97 1.10
N ALA A 76 -18.60 -4.01 0.32
CA ALA A 76 -18.07 -3.86 -1.03
C ALA A 76 -18.96 -2.96 -1.90
N GLY A 77 -18.33 -2.07 -2.66
CA GLY A 77 -19.01 -1.11 -3.55
C GLY A 77 -19.67 0.08 -2.85
N LYS A 78 -19.63 0.17 -1.51
CA LYS A 78 -20.17 1.35 -0.78
C LYS A 78 -19.40 2.63 -1.08
N ALA A 79 -18.10 2.50 -1.34
CA ALA A 79 -17.26 3.62 -1.70
C ALA A 79 -16.78 3.50 -3.15
N LEU A 80 -16.88 4.61 -3.88
CA LEU A 80 -16.35 4.76 -5.23
C LEU A 80 -15.29 5.86 -5.21
N ILE A 81 -14.02 5.46 -5.35
CA ILE A 81 -12.86 6.33 -5.14
C ILE A 81 -12.26 6.69 -6.49
N LYS A 82 -12.07 7.99 -6.75
CA LYS A 82 -11.41 8.47 -7.96
C LYS A 82 -10.05 9.06 -7.62
N PHE A 83 -8.97 8.44 -8.10
CA PHE A 83 -7.63 8.98 -7.94
C PHE A 83 -7.34 9.97 -9.07
N ARG A 84 -7.17 11.24 -8.74
CA ARG A 84 -6.84 12.31 -9.71
C ARG A 84 -7.82 12.29 -10.90
N LYS A 85 -7.30 12.13 -12.13
CA LYS A 85 -8.06 12.07 -13.39
C LYS A 85 -8.28 10.62 -13.86
N GLY A 86 -7.91 9.63 -13.06
CA GLY A 86 -8.10 8.22 -13.39
C GLY A 86 -9.56 7.80 -13.28
N GLU A 87 -9.84 6.57 -13.70
CA GLU A 87 -11.15 5.95 -13.52
C GLU A 87 -11.48 5.75 -12.04
N ALA A 88 -12.76 5.74 -11.73
CA ALA A 88 -13.20 5.48 -10.37
C ALA A 88 -13.10 3.98 -10.06
N THR A 89 -12.59 3.64 -8.89
CA THR A 89 -12.43 2.27 -8.39
C THR A 89 -13.38 2.05 -7.23
N ALA A 90 -14.20 1.00 -7.32
CA ALA A 90 -15.07 0.60 -6.22
C ALA A 90 -14.26 -0.12 -5.14
N SER A 91 -14.61 0.11 -3.86
CA SER A 91 -14.00 -0.64 -2.77
C SER A 91 -14.43 -2.11 -2.77
N ILE A 92 -13.52 -3.01 -2.39
CA ILE A 92 -13.80 -4.45 -2.24
C ILE A 92 -14.36 -4.78 -0.84
N GLY A 93 -14.42 -3.77 0.04
CA GLY A 93 -14.93 -3.86 1.40
C GLY A 93 -14.20 -2.88 2.30
N THR A 94 -14.64 -2.82 3.56
CA THR A 94 -14.08 -1.96 4.60
C THR A 94 -13.30 -2.82 5.58
N VAL A 95 -12.17 -2.31 6.05
CA VAL A 95 -11.41 -2.88 7.16
C VAL A 95 -11.37 -1.90 8.32
N GLN A 96 -11.57 -2.39 9.55
CA GLN A 96 -11.42 -1.60 10.75
C GLN A 96 -10.07 -1.88 11.41
N VAL A 97 -9.24 -0.83 11.52
CA VAL A 97 -7.92 -0.89 12.14
C VAL A 97 -7.96 -0.20 13.49
N SER A 98 -7.53 -0.90 14.54
CA SER A 98 -7.37 -0.32 15.87
C SER A 98 -6.02 0.38 15.95
N THR A 99 -6.01 1.67 16.30
CA THR A 99 -4.79 2.45 16.53
C THR A 99 -4.80 2.99 17.96
N GLU A 100 -3.66 3.49 18.43
CA GLU A 100 -3.57 4.13 19.76
C GLU A 100 -4.46 5.38 19.89
N ILE A 101 -4.81 6.01 18.77
CA ILE A 101 -5.81 7.08 18.72
C ILE A 101 -7.18 6.47 18.96
N ARG A 102 -7.71 5.73 17.97
CA ARG A 102 -9.02 5.06 17.96
C ARG A 102 -9.07 4.03 16.83
N LYS A 103 -10.23 3.40 16.68
CA LYS A 103 -10.59 2.61 15.50
C LYS A 103 -10.83 3.51 14.29
N ILE A 104 -10.23 3.14 13.17
CA ILE A 104 -10.33 3.83 11.87
C ILE A 104 -10.84 2.82 10.85
N ASN A 105 -11.80 3.23 10.02
CA ASN A 105 -12.27 2.43 8.90
C ASN A 105 -11.49 2.82 7.65
N PHE A 106 -11.04 1.84 6.88
CA PHE A 106 -10.39 2.03 5.59
C PHE A 106 -11.15 1.27 4.50
N GLU A 107 -11.44 1.94 3.41
CA GLU A 107 -11.95 1.32 2.19
C GLU A 107 -10.80 0.61 1.46
N VAL A 108 -10.93 -0.70 1.25
CA VAL A 108 -9.90 -1.51 0.61
C VAL A 108 -10.10 -1.46 -0.91
N LEU A 109 -9.02 -1.20 -1.64
CA LEU A 109 -9.02 -1.00 -3.10
C LEU A 109 -8.07 -2.00 -3.78
N GLU A 110 -8.41 -2.43 -4.99
CA GLU A 110 -7.48 -3.14 -5.89
C GLU A 110 -6.54 -2.12 -6.55
N ALA A 111 -5.67 -1.50 -5.75
CA ALA A 111 -4.73 -0.46 -6.17
C ALA A 111 -3.43 -0.49 -5.32
N PRO A 112 -2.27 -0.10 -5.87
CA PRO A 112 -1.01 -0.01 -5.14
C PRO A 112 -0.95 1.27 -4.29
N THR A 113 -1.73 1.31 -3.21
CA THR A 113 -1.91 2.49 -2.34
C THR A 113 -1.61 2.10 -0.88
N PRO A 114 -0.95 2.96 -0.07
CA PRO A 114 -0.79 2.72 1.37
C PRO A 114 -2.11 2.95 2.12
N PHE A 115 -2.09 2.80 3.44
CA PHE A 115 -3.17 3.33 4.26
C PHE A 115 -3.12 4.86 4.22
N LEU A 116 -4.07 5.47 3.53
CA LEU A 116 -4.26 6.92 3.46
C LEU A 116 -5.35 7.32 4.45
N LEU A 117 -4.98 8.11 5.45
CA LEU A 117 -5.92 8.71 6.41
C LEU A 117 -6.38 10.06 5.85
N CYS A 118 -7.66 10.13 5.47
CA CYS A 118 -8.20 11.34 4.86
C CYS A 118 -8.47 12.45 5.87
N LEU A 119 -8.58 13.69 5.38
CA LEU A 119 -8.86 14.86 6.22
C LEU A 119 -10.18 14.71 7.01
N ALA A 120 -11.23 14.15 6.42
CA ALA A 120 -12.51 13.98 7.09
C ALA A 120 -12.44 13.02 8.29
N ASP A 121 -11.65 11.95 8.18
CA ASP A 121 -11.40 11.07 9.32
C ASP A 121 -10.47 11.74 10.34
N MET A 122 -9.50 12.56 9.90
CA MET A 122 -8.70 13.36 10.82
C MET A 122 -9.56 14.31 11.66
N ASP A 123 -10.50 15.03 11.03
CA ASP A 123 -11.45 15.91 11.70
C ASP A 123 -12.34 15.14 12.69
N ARG A 124 -12.90 14.01 12.24
CA ARG A 124 -13.74 13.13 13.08
C ARG A 124 -12.98 12.59 14.29
N LEU A 125 -11.72 12.23 14.10
CA LEU A 125 -10.83 11.73 15.15
C LEU A 125 -10.23 12.86 16.00
N LYS A 126 -10.38 14.13 15.60
CA LYS A 126 -9.76 15.30 16.22
C LYS A 126 -8.23 15.18 16.28
N VAL A 127 -7.64 14.76 15.17
CA VAL A 127 -6.19 14.62 15.01
C VAL A 127 -5.67 15.52 13.92
N TYR A 128 -4.41 15.94 14.04
CA TYR A 128 -3.72 16.66 12.98
C TYR A 128 -2.34 16.06 12.77
N PHE A 129 -1.84 16.15 11.54
CA PHE A 129 -0.46 15.80 11.25
C PHE A 129 0.42 17.01 11.53
N ASN A 130 1.34 16.88 12.49
CA ASN A 130 2.40 17.84 12.71
C ASN A 130 3.57 17.52 11.78
N ASN A 131 3.67 18.27 10.69
CA ASN A 131 4.70 18.10 9.68
C ASN A 131 6.11 18.55 10.13
N THR A 132 6.24 19.20 11.28
CA THR A 132 7.55 19.65 11.81
C THR A 132 8.21 18.60 12.71
N THR A 133 7.41 17.71 13.30
CA THR A 133 7.87 16.61 14.16
C THR A 133 7.58 15.23 13.57
N ASP A 134 6.93 15.18 12.41
CA ASP A 134 6.47 13.95 11.75
C ASP A 134 5.59 13.07 12.65
N GLU A 135 4.60 13.69 13.29
CA GLU A 135 3.70 13.03 14.25
C GLU A 135 2.22 13.25 13.90
N LEU A 136 1.40 12.23 14.12
CA LEU A 136 -0.04 12.37 14.23
C LEU A 136 -0.38 12.70 15.69
N VAL A 137 -1.05 13.84 15.90
CA VAL A 137 -1.28 14.39 17.24
C VAL A 137 -2.75 14.35 17.59
N GLN A 138 -3.08 13.79 18.76
CA GLN A 138 -4.42 13.82 19.37
C GLN A 138 -4.32 14.28 20.83
N GLY A 139 -4.54 15.57 21.09
CA GLY A 139 -4.36 16.13 22.43
C GLY A 139 -2.92 15.95 22.93
N LYS A 140 -2.71 15.06 23.91
CA LYS A 140 -1.38 14.71 24.44
C LYS A 140 -0.75 13.48 23.78
N ILE A 141 -1.51 12.70 23.01
CA ILE A 141 -1.03 11.52 22.30
C ILE A 141 -0.25 11.98 21.07
N ARG A 142 0.93 11.40 20.87
CA ARG A 142 1.78 11.63 19.70
C ARG A 142 2.21 10.29 19.13
N ILE A 143 1.85 10.04 17.88
CA ILE A 143 2.22 8.82 17.15
C ILE A 143 3.18 9.21 16.04
N PRO A 144 4.40 8.65 15.98
CA PRO A 144 5.31 8.87 14.88
C PRO A 144 4.70 8.41 13.54
N VAL A 145 4.82 9.25 12.52
CA VAL A 145 4.44 8.93 11.14
C VAL A 145 5.72 8.69 10.35
N LEU A 146 5.85 7.49 9.78
CA LEU A 146 6.98 7.19 8.90
C LEU A 146 6.80 7.91 7.57
N ARG A 147 7.82 8.69 7.17
CA ARG A 147 7.91 9.35 5.86
C ARG A 147 9.06 8.72 5.08
N LYS A 148 8.83 8.46 3.79
CA LYS A 148 9.84 7.98 2.83
C LYS A 148 10.27 9.11 1.92
#